data_AF-A0A932SYP9-F1
#
_entry.id   AF-A0A932SYP9-F1
#
_cell.length_a   1.000
_cell.length_b   1.000
_cell.length_c   1.000
_cell.angle_alpha   90.00
_cell.angle_beta   90.00
_cell.angle_gamma   90.00
#
_symmetry.space_group_name_H-M   'P 1'
#
loop_
_entity.id
_entity.type
_entity.pdbx_description
1 polymer ?
#
loop_
_entity_poly.entity_id
_entity_poly.type
_entity_poly.pdbx_seq_one_letter_code
_entity_poly.pdbx_strand_id
1 'polypeptide(L)' 'GCAISQAAASILTHEVEGKTLDELKDFQAPQMLDLLRVRLTASRQKCGLLCFKILKTMIYTLDHPASKDESV' A
#
# COMPACT_ATOMS: atom_id res chain seq x y z
N GLY A 1 8.54 -6.82 13.28
CA GLY A 1 8.34 -5.86 12.17
C GLY A 1 8.62 -4.44 12.63
N CYS A 2 8.89 -3.50 11.72
CA CYS A 2 9.09 -2.08 12.07
C CYS A 2 7.76 -1.46 12.53
N ALA A 3 7.75 -0.71 13.66
CA ALA A 3 6.53 -0.09 14.18
C ALA A 3 5.83 0.82 13.15
N ILE A 4 6.60 1.55 12.34
CA ILE A 4 6.07 2.41 11.28
C ILE A 4 5.34 1.57 10.23
N SER A 5 5.92 0.43 9.81
CA SER A 5 5.28 -0.44 8.82
C SER A 5 4.00 -1.09 9.33
N GLN A 6 3.92 -1.38 10.63
CA GLN A 6 2.72 -1.98 11.24
C GLN A 6 1.60 -0.94 11.33
N ALA A 7 1.92 0.26 11.80
CA ALA A 7 0.95 1.36 11.83
C ALA A 7 0.48 1.75 10.42
N ALA A 8 1.41 1.86 9.46
CA ALA A 8 1.08 2.15 8.06
C ALA A 8 0.19 1.06 7.44
N ALA A 9 0.43 -0.22 7.74
CA ALA A 9 -0.42 -1.31 7.26
C ALA A 9 -1.84 -1.20 7.85
N SER A 10 -1.98 -0.98 9.15
CA SER A 10 -3.29 -0.82 9.81
C SER A 10 -4.08 0.39 9.30
N ILE A 11 -3.40 1.53 9.07
CA ILE A 11 -4.03 2.72 8.48
C ILE A 11 -4.47 2.42 7.05
N LEU A 12 -3.61 1.78 6.25
CA LEU A 12 -3.93 1.44 4.87
C LEU A 12 -5.13 0.49 4.77
N THR A 13 -5.23 -0.52 5.64
CA THR A 13 -6.36 -1.46 5.60
C THR A 13 -7.70 -0.75 5.81
N HIS A 14 -7.77 0.22 6.72
CA HIS A 14 -8.97 1.03 6.89
C HIS A 14 -9.22 1.97 5.71
N GLU A 15 -8.17 2.51 5.08
CA GLU A 15 -8.30 3.41 3.94
C GLU A 15 -8.82 2.71 2.68
N VAL A 16 -8.48 1.44 2.47
CA VAL A 16 -8.91 0.69 1.28
C VAL A 16 -10.32 0.12 1.39
N GLU A 17 -10.86 -0.03 2.60
CA GLU A 17 -12.22 -0.51 2.83
C GLU A 17 -13.24 0.40 2.16
N GLY A 18 -14.12 -0.19 1.33
CA GLY A 18 -15.18 0.55 0.62
C GLY A 18 -14.74 1.27 -0.66
N LYS A 19 -13.45 1.25 -1.02
CA LYS A 19 -12.96 1.82 -2.29
C LYS A 19 -13.03 0.81 -3.44
N THR A 20 -13.30 1.33 -4.63
CA THR A 20 -13.23 0.58 -5.87
C THR A 20 -11.78 0.37 -6.34
N LEU A 21 -11.55 -0.63 -7.19
CA LEU A 21 -10.22 -0.86 -7.75
C LEU A 21 -9.70 0.34 -8.54
N ASP A 22 -10.56 1.06 -9.25
CA ASP A 22 -10.17 2.24 -10.03
C ASP A 22 -9.70 3.38 -9.13
N GLU A 23 -10.41 3.65 -8.02
CA GLU A 23 -9.95 4.62 -7.02
C GLU A 23 -8.61 4.22 -6.40
N LEU A 24 -8.40 2.92 -6.16
CA LEU A 24 -7.13 2.41 -5.63
C LEU A 24 -5.99 2.45 -6.66
N LYS A 25 -6.29 2.41 -7.97
CA LYS A 25 -5.29 2.64 -9.03
C LYS A 25 -4.79 4.08 -9.02
N ASP A 26 -5.67 5.03 -8.74
CA ASP A 26 -5.31 6.46 -8.66
C ASP A 26 -4.64 6.86 -7.33
N PHE A 27 -4.76 6.05 -6.27
CA PHE A 27 -4.13 6.33 -4.98
C PHE A 27 -2.59 6.36 -5.05
N GLN A 28 -1.94 7.46 -4.69
CA GLN A 28 -0.50 7.67 -4.86
C GLN A 28 0.30 7.61 -3.54
N ALA A 29 1.62 7.40 -3.66
CA ALA A 29 2.53 7.34 -2.51
C ALA A 29 2.50 8.58 -1.58
N PRO A 30 2.38 9.84 -2.08
CA PRO A 30 2.24 11.00 -1.20
C PRO A 30 0.99 10.94 -0.33
N GLN A 31 -0.15 10.50 -0.91
CA GLN A 31 -1.40 10.36 -0.15
C GLN A 31 -1.23 9.32 0.97
N MET A 32 -0.54 8.21 0.70
CA MET A 32 -0.20 7.22 1.74
C MET A 32 0.64 7.83 2.88
N LEU A 33 1.64 8.66 2.55
CA LEU A 33 2.47 9.32 3.57
C LEU A 33 1.66 10.35 4.37
N ASP A 34 0.74 11.06 3.73
CA ASP A 34 -0.13 12.05 4.38
C ASP A 34 -1.11 11.40 5.37
N LEU A 35 -1.57 10.16 5.10
CA LEU A 35 -2.42 9.39 6.02
C LEU A 35 -1.74 9.08 7.35
N LEU A 36 -0.41 9.01 7.40
CA LEU A 36 0.34 8.79 8.63
C LEU A 36 0.26 10.00 9.57
N ARG A 37 -0.18 11.17 9.09
CA ARG A 37 -0.28 12.45 9.82
C ARG A 37 1.03 12.92 10.46
N VAL A 38 2.16 12.33 10.07
CA VAL A 38 3.50 12.68 10.55
C VAL A 38 4.48 12.70 9.38
N ARG A 39 5.42 13.64 9.41
CA ARG A 39 6.50 13.68 8.41
C ARG A 39 7.58 12.67 8.76
N LEU A 40 7.74 11.67 7.89
CA LEU A 40 8.84 10.72 7.96
C LEU A 40 10.09 11.28 7.28
N THR A 41 11.26 10.95 7.83
CA THR A 41 12.55 11.17 7.16
C THR A 41 12.65 10.28 5.92
N ALA A 42 13.49 10.67 4.95
CA ALA A 42 13.71 9.89 3.72
C ALA A 42 14.07 8.41 3.99
N SER A 43 14.85 8.15 5.04
CA SER A 43 15.20 6.79 5.46
C SER A 43 14.02 5.96 5.96
N ARG A 44 13.00 6.60 6.56
CA ARG A 44 11.82 5.95 7.16
C ARG A 44 10.62 5.88 6.22
N GLN A 45 10.60 6.66 5.14
CA GLN A 45 9.53 6.61 4.13
C GLN A 45 9.35 5.21 3.53
N LYS A 46 10.43 4.44 3.36
CA LYS A 46 10.35 3.05 2.88
C LYS A 46 9.50 2.16 3.80
N CYS A 47 9.53 2.39 5.12
CA CYS A 47 8.69 1.65 6.07
C CYS A 47 7.22 2.05 5.98
N GLY A 48 6.92 3.34 5.75
CA GLY A 48 5.56 3.83 5.57
C GLY A 48 4.94 3.43 4.23
N LEU A 49 5.76 3.27 3.19
CA LEU A 49 5.33 2.91 1.83
C LEU A 49 5.35 1.40 1.55
N LEU A 50 5.80 0.57 2.50
CA LEU A 50 5.94 -0.86 2.29
C LEU A 50 4.61 -1.52 1.92
N CYS A 51 3.56 -1.30 2.72
CA CYS A 51 2.22 -1.84 2.48
C CYS A 51 1.59 -1.28 1.20
N PHE A 52 1.80 0.00 0.91
CA PHE A 52 1.34 0.64 -0.32
C PHE A 52 1.94 0.01 -1.58
N LYS A 53 3.24 -0.34 -1.55
CA LYS A 53 3.86 -1.05 -2.67
C LYS A 53 3.19 -2.39 -2.94
N ILE A 54 2.86 -3.15 -1.89
CA ILE A 54 2.16 -4.43 -2.02
C ILE A 54 0.76 -4.23 -2.59
N LEU A 55 0.01 -3.22 -2.15
CA LEU A 55 -1.29 -2.88 -2.72
C LEU A 55 -1.19 -2.62 -4.23
N LYS A 56 -0.22 -1.81 -4.66
CA LYS A 56 -0.01 -1.54 -6.09
C LYS A 56 0.39 -2.78 -6.88
N THR A 57 1.24 -3.64 -6.31
CA THR A 57 1.58 -4.92 -6.94
C THR A 57 0.35 -5.81 -7.09
N MET A 58 -0.51 -5.92 -6.07
CA MET A 58 -1.74 -6.71 -6.17
C MET A 58 -2.68 -6.18 -7.25
N ILE A 59 -2.93 -4.87 -7.27
CA ILE A 59 -3.78 -4.23 -8.28
C ILE A 59 -3.23 -4.49 -9.69
N TYR A 60 -1.92 -4.36 -9.87
CA TYR A 60 -1.27 -4.63 -11.15
C TYR A 60 -1.43 -6.10 -11.59
N THR A 61 -1.26 -7.05 -10.67
CA THR A 61 -1.45 -8.48 -10.93
C THR A 61 -2.91 -8.83 -11.26
N LEU A 62 -3.88 -8.15 -10.67
CA LEU A 62 -5.29 -8.33 -11.01
C LEU A 62 -5.65 -7.80 -12.40
N ASP A 63 -5.05 -6.67 -12.81
CA ASP A 63 -5.24 -6.12 -14.16
C ASP A 63 -4.51 -6.94 -15.24
N HIS A 64 -3.43 -7.63 -14.87
CA HIS A 64 -2.62 -8.45 -15.77
C HIS A 64 -2.49 -9.86 -15.18
N PRO A 65 -3.53 -10.71 -15.28
CA PRO A 65 -3.47 -12.08 -14.78
C PRO A 65 -2.47 -12.88 -15.63
N ALA A 66 -1.20 -12.80 -15.26
CA ALA A 66 -0.18 -13.68 -15.78
C ALA A 66 -0.52 -15.09 -15.29
N SER A 67 -0.82 -15.97 -16.24
CA SER A 67 -0.92 -17.40 -15.99
C SER A 67 0.40 -17.89 -15.39
N LYS A 68 0.45 -18.11 -14.06
CA LYS A 68 1.20 -19.17 -13.38
C LYS A 68 1.13 -19.09 -11.85
N ASP A 69 0.60 -20.19 -11.31
CA ASP A 69 1.06 -20.93 -10.13
C ASP A 69 0.87 -20.30 -8.75
N GLU A 70 -0.32 -20.54 -8.22
CA GLU A 70 -0.60 -20.73 -6.81
C GLU A 70 0.19 -21.94 -6.29
N SER A 71 1.33 -21.68 -5.65
CA SER A 71 2.03 -22.64 -4.78
C SER A 71 2.58 -21.87 -3.58
N VAL A 72 1.74 -21.65 -2.57
CA VAL A 72 2.17 -21.47 -1.17
C VAL A 72 1.73 -22.69 -0.39
#